data_AF-A0AAV6FGL5-F1
#
_entry.id   AF-A0AAV6FGL5-F1
#
_cell.length_a   1.000
_cell.length_b   1.000
_cell.length_c   1.000
_cell.angle_alpha   90.00
_cell.angle_beta   90.00
_cell.angle_gamma   90.00
#
_symmetry.space_group_name_H-M   'P 1'
#
loop_
_entity.id
_entity.type
_entity.pdbx_description
1 polymer ?
#
loop_
_entity_poly.entity_id
_entity_poly.type
_entity_poly.pdbx_seq_one_letter_code
_entity_poly.pdbx_strand_id
1 'polypeptide(L)'
;MARFKDDKYRNWLKTTESLLILREGIRPFLENETENYHITLQSKLSSTLKEAICQNKCDGSEWENKIPDCKVCTPWKKELVANHAKSRPMIYWNNCMPYLWPKEKWEVAKVYMPKGHRGHTTYDDFDIAALLNLMGHCAHFRKFIKGQQIHKVINVRNCVMHSPNHTVTNQDFQEHLEKIKDFVHLLDKYANDLKMLPDEIDKSCEAVDTGLRCFIYQSMAGNIRYIPTVELTKIEQRALKEKIEYLTQCCEEDQEDIKEDIKGIWNFVQKNEDLKVKLAPQMEQLLSKNRWLEDLKESTFCYLF
;
A
#
# COMPACT_ATOMS: atom_id res chain seq x y z
N MET A 1 -23.01 11.00 -5.31
CA MET A 1 -23.53 11.35 -3.97
C MET A 1 -24.42 10.27 -3.33
N ALA A 2 -25.36 9.63 -4.04
CA ALA A 2 -26.23 8.60 -3.44
C ALA A 2 -25.48 7.43 -2.77
N ARG A 3 -24.31 7.05 -3.31
CA ARG A 3 -23.41 6.01 -2.78
C ARG A 3 -23.01 6.20 -1.32
N PHE A 4 -22.92 7.42 -0.80
CA PHE A 4 -22.57 7.66 0.60
C PHE A 4 -23.69 7.28 1.58
N LYS A 5 -24.92 7.03 1.10
CA LYS A 5 -26.00 6.48 1.94
C LYS A 5 -25.85 4.99 2.20
N ASP A 6 -25.02 4.29 1.43
CA ASP A 6 -24.75 2.87 1.64
C ASP A 6 -23.71 2.69 2.77
N ASP A 7 -24.15 2.06 3.85
CA ASP A 7 -23.32 1.77 5.03
C ASP A 7 -22.13 0.89 4.68
N LYS A 8 -22.30 -0.08 3.77
CA LYS A 8 -21.21 -0.97 3.37
C LYS A 8 -20.13 -0.25 2.58
N TYR A 9 -20.53 0.70 1.74
CA TYR A 9 -19.60 1.57 1.02
C TYR A 9 -18.86 2.50 1.98
N ARG A 10 -19.56 3.11 2.94
CA ARG A 10 -18.90 3.94 3.97
C ARG A 10 -17.90 3.14 4.81
N ASN A 11 -18.25 1.92 5.18
CA ASN A 11 -17.35 1.04 5.91
C ASN A 11 -16.10 0.68 5.10
N TRP A 12 -16.24 0.48 3.79
CA TRP A 12 -15.09 0.30 2.90
C TRP A 12 -14.20 1.55 2.87
N LEU A 13 -14.79 2.76 2.77
CA LEU A 13 -14.05 4.02 2.83
C LEU A 13 -13.30 4.20 4.16
N LYS A 14 -13.97 3.99 5.29
CA LYS A 14 -13.35 4.08 6.63
C LYS A 14 -12.18 3.12 6.77
N THR A 15 -12.36 1.87 6.34
CA THR A 15 -11.30 0.85 6.44
C THR A 15 -10.11 1.23 5.57
N THR A 16 -10.35 1.65 4.33
CA THR A 16 -9.28 2.06 3.41
C THR A 16 -8.54 3.30 3.91
N GLU A 17 -9.26 4.32 4.37
CA GLU A 17 -8.67 5.53 4.94
C GLU A 17 -7.89 5.23 6.23
N SER A 18 -8.35 4.28 7.07
CA SER A 18 -7.62 3.85 8.26
C SER A 18 -6.27 3.21 7.90
N LEU A 19 -6.18 2.48 6.79
CA LEU A 19 -4.92 1.93 6.28
C LEU A 19 -4.00 3.02 5.72
N LEU A 20 -4.54 4.04 5.07
CA LEU A 20 -3.77 5.21 4.60
C LEU A 20 -3.24 6.03 5.77
N ILE A 21 -4.06 6.28 6.80
CA ILE A 21 -3.63 6.93 8.05
C ILE A 21 -2.55 6.08 8.72
N LEU A 22 -2.73 4.76 8.79
CA LEU A 22 -1.69 3.86 9.30
C LEU A 22 -0.38 4.02 8.53
N ARG A 23 -0.43 4.02 7.19
CA ARG A 23 0.75 4.22 6.33
C ARG A 23 1.45 5.52 6.65
N GLU A 24 0.73 6.64 6.76
CA GLU A 24 1.40 7.90 7.09
C GLU A 24 1.97 7.91 8.50
N GLY A 25 1.23 7.36 9.48
CA GLY A 25 1.66 7.30 10.87
C GLY A 25 2.92 6.47 11.09
N ILE A 26 3.08 5.33 10.40
CA ILE A 26 4.27 4.47 10.57
C ILE A 26 5.52 4.95 9.82
N ARG A 27 5.41 6.00 8.99
CA ARG A 27 6.51 6.49 8.16
C ARG A 27 7.77 6.82 8.96
N PRO A 28 7.73 7.63 10.04
CA PRO A 28 8.96 7.98 10.78
C PRO A 28 9.66 6.76 11.35
N PHE A 29 8.88 5.80 11.87
CA PHE A 29 9.39 4.55 12.40
C PHE A 29 10.07 3.70 11.31
N LEU A 30 9.42 3.53 10.16
CA LEU A 30 9.97 2.73 9.06
C LEU A 30 11.18 3.37 8.40
N GLU A 31 11.18 4.68 8.20
CA GLU A 31 12.34 5.42 7.68
C GLU A 31 13.57 5.23 8.59
N ASN A 32 13.39 5.37 9.90
CA ASN A 32 14.45 5.22 10.90
C ASN A 32 14.95 3.77 11.00
N GLU A 33 14.03 2.79 11.12
CA GLU A 33 14.45 1.40 11.31
C GLU A 33 15.00 0.76 10.03
N THR A 34 14.56 1.19 8.86
CA THR A 34 15.15 0.76 7.58
C THR A 34 16.56 1.34 7.42
N GLU A 35 16.79 2.59 7.81
CA GLU A 35 18.12 3.21 7.87
C GLU A 35 19.05 2.47 8.85
N ASN A 36 18.60 2.25 10.09
CA ASN A 36 19.37 1.53 11.11
C ASN A 36 19.76 0.12 10.66
N TYR A 37 18.83 -0.57 9.99
CA TYR A 37 19.10 -1.88 9.41
C TYR A 37 20.16 -1.80 8.30
N HIS A 38 20.04 -0.83 7.41
CA HIS A 38 20.98 -0.63 6.30
C HIS A 38 22.40 -0.32 6.81
N ILE A 39 22.54 0.60 7.77
CA ILE A 39 23.81 0.93 8.44
C ILE A 39 24.42 -0.32 9.09
N THR A 40 23.59 -1.15 9.73
CA THR A 40 24.06 -2.40 10.37
C THR A 40 24.65 -3.35 9.32
N LEU A 41 24.00 -3.50 8.17
CA LEU A 41 24.52 -4.32 7.06
C LEU A 41 25.80 -3.74 6.47
N GLN A 42 25.86 -2.43 6.24
CA GLN A 42 27.06 -1.74 5.74
C GLN A 42 28.24 -1.96 6.68
N SER A 43 28.04 -1.76 7.99
CA SER A 43 29.06 -1.97 9.00
C SER A 43 29.57 -3.41 9.00
N LYS A 44 28.66 -4.39 8.96
CA LYS A 44 29.02 -5.82 8.90
C LYS A 44 29.85 -6.16 7.65
N LEU A 45 29.48 -5.59 6.51
CA LEU A 45 30.11 -5.88 5.22
C LEU A 45 31.36 -5.05 4.95
N SER A 46 31.57 -3.94 5.67
CA SER A 46 32.70 -3.02 5.47
C SER A 46 34.07 -3.73 5.54
N SER A 47 34.25 -4.61 6.52
CA SER A 47 35.48 -5.40 6.71
C SER A 47 35.79 -6.33 5.54
N THR A 48 34.75 -6.88 4.91
CA THR A 48 34.87 -7.83 3.79
C THR A 48 35.03 -7.10 2.47
N LEU A 49 34.30 -6.00 2.27
CA LEU A 49 34.23 -5.30 0.99
C LEU A 49 35.27 -4.20 0.84
N LYS A 50 35.82 -3.63 1.93
CA LYS A 50 36.82 -2.55 1.89
C LYS A 50 36.51 -1.45 0.86
N GLU A 51 35.29 -0.93 0.90
CA GLU A 51 34.77 0.09 -0.02
C GLU A 51 34.65 -0.34 -1.51
N ALA A 52 34.71 -1.64 -1.79
CA ALA A 52 34.53 -2.15 -3.15
C ALA A 52 33.16 -1.75 -3.73
N ILE A 53 33.18 -1.36 -5.01
CA ILE A 53 32.00 -0.98 -5.78
C ILE A 53 31.72 -2.05 -6.84
N CYS A 54 30.44 -2.37 -7.04
CA CYS A 54 30.01 -3.28 -8.09
C CYS A 54 30.28 -2.67 -9.48
N GLN A 55 31.32 -3.17 -10.15
CA GLN A 55 31.70 -2.71 -11.50
C GLN A 55 30.73 -3.18 -12.59
N ASN A 56 30.12 -4.35 -12.39
CA ASN A 56 29.23 -4.97 -13.36
C ASN A 56 27.83 -4.34 -13.39
N LYS A 57 27.53 -3.38 -12.49
CA LYS A 57 26.20 -2.80 -12.29
C LYS A 57 25.11 -3.89 -12.27
N CYS A 58 25.33 -4.95 -11.51
CA CYS A 58 24.51 -6.15 -11.62
C CYS A 58 23.02 -5.88 -11.44
N ASP A 59 22.22 -6.49 -12.30
CA ASP A 59 20.77 -6.41 -12.27
C ASP A 59 20.19 -7.67 -11.59
N GLY A 60 19.29 -7.48 -10.63
CA GLY A 60 18.65 -8.58 -9.93
C GLY A 60 17.65 -9.36 -10.82
N SER A 61 17.18 -8.77 -11.92
CA SER A 61 16.31 -9.44 -12.90
C SER A 61 16.95 -10.71 -13.49
N GLU A 62 18.28 -10.79 -13.53
CA GLU A 62 19.03 -11.92 -14.10
C GLU A 62 19.23 -13.08 -13.09
N TRP A 63 18.73 -12.95 -11.85
CA TRP A 63 19.17 -13.77 -10.71
C TRP A 63 18.15 -14.79 -10.20
N GLU A 64 16.97 -14.92 -10.83
CA GLU A 64 15.93 -15.86 -10.40
C GLU A 64 16.45 -17.30 -10.21
N ASN A 65 17.48 -17.70 -10.96
CA ASN A 65 18.12 -19.03 -10.84
C ASN A 65 19.65 -18.99 -10.81
N LYS A 66 20.27 -17.83 -10.59
CA LYS A 66 21.73 -17.67 -10.63
C LYS A 66 22.24 -16.90 -9.41
N ILE A 67 23.36 -17.37 -8.88
CA ILE A 67 24.16 -16.56 -7.96
C ILE A 67 25.09 -15.71 -8.83
N PRO A 68 25.01 -14.38 -8.76
CA PRO A 68 25.97 -13.52 -9.45
C PRO A 68 27.38 -13.86 -8.98
N ASP A 69 28.33 -13.93 -9.90
CA ASP A 69 29.75 -13.93 -9.54
C ASP A 69 30.23 -12.48 -9.39
N CYS A 70 29.82 -11.82 -8.31
CA CYS A 70 30.16 -10.42 -8.03
C CYS A 70 30.70 -10.28 -6.61
N LYS A 71 31.96 -9.81 -6.49
CA LYS A 71 32.63 -9.60 -5.20
C LYS A 71 31.87 -8.68 -4.24
N VAL A 72 31.07 -7.75 -4.76
CA VAL A 72 30.27 -6.83 -3.94
C VAL A 72 28.89 -7.39 -3.68
N CYS A 73 28.16 -7.78 -4.73
CA CYS A 73 26.76 -8.14 -4.56
C CYS A 73 26.56 -9.51 -3.89
N THR A 74 27.50 -10.45 -4.03
CA THR A 74 27.36 -11.79 -3.44
C THR A 74 27.36 -11.77 -1.91
N PRO A 75 28.28 -11.06 -1.23
CA PRO A 75 28.19 -10.85 0.22
C PRO A 75 26.89 -10.19 0.67
N TRP A 76 26.42 -9.15 -0.04
CA TRP A 76 25.13 -8.52 0.26
C TRP A 76 23.97 -9.51 0.13
N LYS A 77 23.85 -10.23 -1.00
CA LYS A 77 22.81 -11.25 -1.22
C LYS A 77 22.78 -12.26 -0.09
N LYS A 78 23.95 -12.75 0.35
CA LYS A 78 24.08 -13.71 1.45
C LYS A 78 23.52 -13.15 2.76
N GLU A 79 23.88 -11.93 3.12
CA GLU A 79 23.41 -11.27 4.35
C GLU A 79 21.91 -10.96 4.32
N LEU A 80 21.38 -10.54 3.16
CA LEU A 80 19.95 -10.26 2.99
C LEU A 80 19.12 -11.55 3.08
N VAL A 81 19.55 -12.64 2.45
CA VAL A 81 18.90 -13.95 2.58
C VAL A 81 18.96 -14.45 4.03
N ALA A 82 20.09 -14.30 4.71
CA ALA A 82 20.26 -14.74 6.10
C ALA A 82 19.40 -13.95 7.09
N ASN A 83 19.13 -12.67 6.81
CA ASN A 83 18.24 -11.82 7.61
C ASN A 83 16.76 -11.95 7.23
N HIS A 84 16.41 -12.86 6.34
CA HIS A 84 15.02 -13.15 6.05
C HIS A 84 14.37 -13.95 7.18
N ALA A 85 13.13 -13.62 7.51
CA ALA A 85 12.35 -14.26 8.58
C ALA A 85 12.11 -15.75 8.31
N LYS A 86 11.80 -16.10 7.06
CA LYS A 86 11.64 -17.48 6.58
C LYS A 86 12.99 -18.11 6.21
N SER A 87 13.15 -19.41 6.47
CA SER A 87 14.39 -20.16 6.18
C SER A 87 14.62 -20.46 4.68
N ARG A 88 13.56 -20.49 3.88
CA ARG A 88 13.61 -20.64 2.41
C ARG A 88 12.68 -19.62 1.77
N PRO A 89 13.09 -18.35 1.69
CA PRO A 89 12.22 -17.31 1.18
C PRO A 89 12.12 -17.34 -0.34
N MET A 90 10.93 -17.02 -0.83
CA MET A 90 10.76 -16.58 -2.22
C MET A 90 11.12 -15.09 -2.26
N ILE A 91 12.20 -14.75 -2.97
CA ILE A 91 12.69 -13.38 -3.11
C ILE A 91 12.55 -12.98 -4.57
N TYR A 92 11.89 -11.85 -4.81
CA TYR A 92 11.71 -11.28 -6.15
C TYR A 92 12.90 -10.41 -6.52
N TRP A 93 14.00 -11.04 -6.94
CA TRP A 93 15.24 -10.31 -7.28
C TRP A 93 15.06 -9.27 -8.39
N ASN A 94 14.06 -9.42 -9.26
CA ASN A 94 13.72 -8.43 -10.31
C ASN A 94 13.31 -7.06 -9.74
N ASN A 95 12.85 -7.00 -8.48
CA ASN A 95 12.63 -5.73 -7.79
C ASN A 95 13.93 -4.94 -7.58
N CYS A 96 15.07 -5.62 -7.59
CA CYS A 96 16.31 -5.05 -7.09
C CYS A 96 17.29 -4.66 -8.19
N MET A 97 18.05 -3.62 -7.88
CA MET A 97 19.29 -3.20 -8.52
C MET A 97 20.45 -3.40 -7.53
N PRO A 98 20.99 -4.63 -7.40
CA PRO A 98 21.96 -4.99 -6.36
C PRO A 98 23.22 -4.12 -6.24
N TYR A 99 23.63 -3.43 -7.31
CA TYR A 99 24.75 -2.48 -7.25
C TYR A 99 24.46 -1.25 -6.38
N LEU A 100 23.19 -0.98 -6.06
CA LEU A 100 22.73 0.12 -5.21
C LEU A 100 22.57 -0.27 -3.74
N TRP A 101 22.56 -1.56 -3.37
CA TRP A 101 22.45 -1.99 -1.97
C TRP A 101 23.45 -1.34 -1.00
N PRO A 102 24.71 -1.04 -1.39
CA PRO A 102 25.62 -0.33 -0.51
C PRO A 102 25.23 1.12 -0.21
N LYS A 103 24.31 1.72 -0.97
CA LYS A 103 24.01 3.16 -0.93
C LYS A 103 22.55 3.46 -0.59
N GLU A 104 21.63 2.64 -1.07
CA GLU A 104 20.20 2.91 -1.04
C GLU A 104 19.47 1.93 -0.11
N LYS A 105 18.95 2.42 1.01
CA LYS A 105 18.25 1.59 2.01
C LYS A 105 16.96 0.96 1.48
N TRP A 106 16.21 1.68 0.64
CA TRP A 106 14.96 1.19 0.06
C TRP A 106 15.22 0.09 -0.97
N GLU A 107 16.39 0.09 -1.60
CA GLU A 107 16.82 -0.99 -2.50
C GLU A 107 17.12 -2.29 -1.75
N VAL A 108 17.64 -2.19 -0.53
CA VAL A 108 17.74 -3.31 0.41
C VAL A 108 16.35 -3.76 0.89
N ALA A 109 15.45 -2.82 1.18
CA ALA A 109 14.11 -3.12 1.67
C ALA A 109 13.27 -3.96 0.69
N LYS A 110 13.38 -3.70 -0.62
CA LYS A 110 12.67 -4.42 -1.69
C LYS A 110 12.87 -5.93 -1.69
N VAL A 111 13.97 -6.43 -1.14
CA VAL A 111 14.25 -7.88 -1.00
C VAL A 111 13.18 -8.59 -0.17
N TYR A 112 12.52 -7.87 0.73
CA TYR A 112 11.51 -8.38 1.65
C TYR A 112 10.07 -8.09 1.20
N MET A 113 9.91 -7.43 0.05
CA MET A 113 8.63 -6.98 -0.48
C MET A 113 8.13 -7.94 -1.59
N PRO A 114 6.81 -7.93 -1.90
CA PRO A 114 6.28 -8.67 -3.06
C PRO A 114 6.87 -8.13 -4.38
N LYS A 115 6.57 -8.79 -5.51
CA LYS A 115 6.97 -8.32 -6.86
C LYS A 115 6.44 -6.91 -7.16
N GLY A 116 6.94 -6.30 -8.24
CA GLY A 116 6.45 -5.03 -8.78
C GLY A 116 7.11 -3.74 -8.28
N HIS A 117 8.20 -3.84 -7.52
CA HIS A 117 8.80 -2.67 -6.86
C HIS A 117 10.10 -2.18 -7.48
N ARG A 118 10.39 -2.60 -8.72
CA ARG A 118 11.66 -2.30 -9.40
C ARG A 118 11.95 -0.79 -9.48
N GLY A 119 10.94 -0.01 -9.87
CA GLY A 119 11.07 1.44 -10.07
C GLY A 119 11.01 2.28 -8.78
N HIS A 120 10.71 1.68 -7.63
CA HIS A 120 10.48 2.41 -6.38
C HIS A 120 11.82 2.78 -5.73
N THR A 121 11.94 3.97 -5.16
CA THR A 121 13.22 4.42 -4.56
C THR A 121 13.05 5.09 -3.20
N THR A 122 11.83 5.48 -2.85
CA THR A 122 11.51 6.19 -1.62
C THR A 122 10.30 5.56 -0.93
N TYR A 123 10.08 5.90 0.34
CA TYR A 123 8.90 5.46 1.10
C TYR A 123 7.58 5.67 0.34
N ASP A 124 7.45 6.83 -0.31
CA ASP A 124 6.23 7.26 -0.97
C ASP A 124 5.81 6.38 -2.14
N ASP A 125 6.77 5.64 -2.71
CA ASP A 125 6.52 4.72 -3.82
C ASP A 125 5.87 3.40 -3.36
N PHE A 126 5.88 3.11 -2.06
CA PHE A 126 5.38 1.84 -1.52
C PHE A 126 3.99 1.99 -0.91
N ASP A 127 3.09 1.07 -1.24
CA ASP A 127 1.81 0.95 -0.55
C ASP A 127 1.99 0.33 0.85
N ILE A 128 0.92 0.37 1.65
CA ILE A 128 0.97 -0.15 3.02
C ILE A 128 1.29 -1.66 3.06
N ALA A 129 0.88 -2.44 2.07
CA ALA A 129 1.15 -3.88 2.09
C ALA A 129 2.61 -4.21 1.79
N ALA A 130 3.27 -3.48 0.88
CA ALA A 130 4.71 -3.63 0.63
C ALA A 130 5.51 -3.32 1.90
N LEU A 131 5.16 -2.24 2.60
CA LEU A 131 5.78 -1.84 3.86
C LEU A 131 5.54 -2.87 4.98
N LEU A 132 4.31 -3.39 5.11
CA LEU A 132 4.00 -4.46 6.06
C LEU A 132 4.73 -5.77 5.70
N ASN A 133 4.87 -6.11 4.41
CA ASN A 133 5.64 -7.27 3.98
C ASN A 133 7.12 -7.12 4.33
N LEU A 134 7.72 -5.93 4.14
CA LEU A 134 9.06 -5.63 4.62
C LEU A 134 9.21 -5.97 6.10
N MET A 135 8.31 -5.46 6.94
CA MET A 135 8.32 -5.73 8.39
C MET A 135 8.15 -7.22 8.71
N GLY A 136 7.31 -7.93 7.95
CA GLY A 136 6.98 -9.33 8.20
C GLY A 136 8.09 -10.30 7.75
N HIS A 137 8.82 -9.92 6.70
CA HIS A 137 9.82 -10.76 6.05
C HIS A 137 11.25 -10.42 6.47
N CYS A 138 11.54 -9.22 6.96
CA CYS A 138 12.87 -8.87 7.47
C CYS A 138 12.98 -9.17 8.98
N ALA A 139 13.98 -9.97 9.36
CA ALA A 139 14.19 -10.38 10.75
C ALA A 139 14.51 -9.21 11.70
N HIS A 140 15.01 -8.08 11.17
CA HIS A 140 15.27 -6.85 11.94
C HIS A 140 14.04 -6.38 12.71
N PHE A 141 12.86 -6.47 12.10
CA PHE A 141 11.61 -5.95 12.69
C PHE A 141 10.99 -6.89 13.75
N ARG A 142 11.47 -8.13 13.87
CA ARG A 142 10.93 -9.11 14.83
C ARG A 142 11.03 -8.69 16.29
N LYS A 143 12.00 -7.81 16.60
CA LYS A 143 12.18 -7.25 17.94
C LYS A 143 11.07 -6.26 18.34
N PHE A 144 10.32 -5.74 17.36
CA PHE A 144 9.24 -4.79 17.58
C PHE A 144 7.86 -5.43 17.52
N ILE A 145 7.64 -6.30 16.52
CA ILE A 145 6.31 -6.87 16.29
C ILE A 145 6.40 -8.29 15.71
N LYS A 146 5.45 -9.14 16.13
CA LYS A 146 5.33 -10.52 15.63
C LYS A 146 4.72 -10.52 14.24
N GLY A 147 5.27 -11.34 13.34
CA GLY A 147 4.78 -11.49 11.96
C GLY A 147 3.29 -11.84 11.85
N GLN A 148 2.73 -12.57 12.82
CA GLN A 148 1.29 -12.88 12.86
C GLN A 148 0.43 -11.61 12.98
N GLN A 149 0.88 -10.60 13.72
CA GLN A 149 0.13 -9.35 13.91
C GLN A 149 0.21 -8.47 12.65
N ILE A 150 1.37 -8.42 12.00
CA ILE A 150 1.54 -7.80 10.68
C ILE A 150 0.59 -8.43 9.67
N HIS A 151 0.52 -9.77 9.62
CA HIS A 151 -0.29 -10.48 8.65
C HIS A 151 -1.80 -10.21 8.79
N LYS A 152 -2.30 -9.96 10.01
CA LYS A 152 -3.69 -9.54 10.22
C LYS A 152 -4.02 -8.25 9.46
N VAL A 153 -3.11 -7.26 9.50
CA VAL A 153 -3.31 -5.97 8.80
C VAL A 153 -3.15 -6.12 7.29
N ILE A 154 -2.21 -6.96 6.82
CA ILE A 154 -2.10 -7.30 5.40
C ILE A 154 -3.41 -7.93 4.89
N ASN A 155 -4.03 -8.81 5.67
CA ASN A 155 -5.31 -9.41 5.31
C ASN A 155 -6.44 -8.38 5.25
N VAL A 156 -6.47 -7.39 6.16
CA VAL A 156 -7.40 -6.26 6.08
C VAL A 156 -7.24 -5.52 4.75
N ARG A 157 -6.00 -5.15 4.38
CA ARG A 157 -5.69 -4.49 3.11
C ARG A 157 -6.15 -5.33 1.92
N ASN A 158 -5.87 -6.63 1.92
CA ASN A 158 -6.28 -7.52 0.84
C ASN A 158 -7.81 -7.60 0.71
N CYS A 159 -8.54 -7.72 1.81
CA CYS A 159 -10.01 -7.74 1.81
C CYS A 159 -10.60 -6.47 1.17
N VAL A 160 -10.06 -5.28 1.50
CA VAL A 160 -10.61 -4.03 0.94
C VAL A 160 -10.18 -3.78 -0.50
N MET A 161 -8.94 -4.12 -0.86
CA MET A 161 -8.42 -3.92 -2.22
C MET A 161 -8.99 -4.93 -3.21
N HIS A 162 -9.39 -6.12 -2.75
CA HIS A 162 -10.11 -7.14 -3.53
C HIS A 162 -11.64 -7.13 -3.29
N SER A 163 -12.23 -5.97 -3.01
CA SER A 163 -13.68 -5.79 -2.99
C SER A 163 -14.14 -5.16 -4.31
N PRO A 164 -14.69 -5.92 -5.28
CA PRO A 164 -15.10 -5.37 -6.59
C PRO A 164 -16.22 -4.34 -6.46
N ASN A 165 -17.06 -4.51 -5.44
CA ASN A 165 -18.19 -3.63 -5.17
C ASN A 165 -17.87 -2.50 -4.19
N HIS A 166 -16.64 -2.44 -3.67
CA HIS A 166 -16.21 -1.44 -2.69
C HIS A 166 -17.07 -1.48 -1.41
N THR A 167 -17.40 -2.68 -0.95
CA THR A 167 -18.28 -2.90 0.21
C THR A 167 -17.56 -3.67 1.30
N VAL A 168 -17.79 -3.28 2.56
CA VAL A 168 -17.37 -3.99 3.78
C VAL A 168 -18.56 -4.07 4.72
N THR A 169 -18.85 -5.24 5.30
CA THR A 169 -19.96 -5.36 6.26
C THR A 169 -19.64 -4.62 7.56
N ASN A 170 -20.65 -4.32 8.38
CA ASN A 170 -20.37 -3.67 9.67
C ASN A 170 -19.54 -4.56 10.60
N GLN A 171 -19.79 -5.87 10.61
CA GLN A 171 -19.00 -6.81 11.39
C GLN A 171 -17.53 -6.79 10.94
N ASP A 172 -17.29 -6.98 9.63
CA ASP A 172 -15.94 -6.97 9.08
C ASP A 172 -15.24 -5.64 9.36
N PHE A 173 -15.94 -4.51 9.23
CA PHE A 173 -15.37 -3.20 9.53
C PHE A 173 -14.86 -3.09 10.97
N GLN A 174 -15.66 -3.51 11.95
CA GLN A 174 -15.24 -3.48 13.36
C GLN A 174 -14.01 -4.38 13.59
N GLU A 175 -14.03 -5.60 13.05
CA GLU A 175 -12.89 -6.51 13.15
C GLU A 175 -11.64 -5.97 12.46
N HIS A 176 -11.79 -5.31 11.30
CA HIS A 176 -10.68 -4.71 10.58
C HIS A 176 -10.07 -3.53 11.36
N LEU A 177 -10.92 -2.68 11.93
CA LEU A 177 -10.51 -1.52 12.71
C LEU A 177 -9.75 -1.95 13.97
N GLU A 178 -10.24 -2.97 14.67
CA GLU A 178 -9.57 -3.57 15.83
C GLU A 178 -8.17 -4.09 15.44
N LYS A 179 -8.06 -4.86 14.35
CA LYS A 179 -6.76 -5.38 13.85
C LYS A 179 -5.77 -4.25 13.54
N ILE A 180 -6.22 -3.14 12.97
CA ILE A 180 -5.37 -1.97 12.67
C ILE A 180 -4.92 -1.30 13.98
N LYS A 181 -5.82 -1.04 14.92
CA LYS A 181 -5.48 -0.38 16.19
C LYS A 181 -4.58 -1.24 17.08
N ASP A 182 -4.85 -2.54 17.15
CA ASP A 182 -3.99 -3.51 17.86
C ASP A 182 -2.55 -3.47 17.33
N PHE A 183 -2.39 -3.39 16.02
CA PHE A 183 -1.08 -3.26 15.39
C PHE A 183 -0.37 -1.98 15.84
N VAL A 184 -1.09 -0.84 15.88
CA VAL A 184 -0.55 0.44 16.34
C VAL A 184 -0.15 0.38 17.81
N HIS A 185 -1.01 -0.14 18.69
CA HIS A 185 -0.74 -0.30 20.12
C HIS A 185 0.45 -1.23 20.43
N LEU A 186 0.78 -2.14 19.52
CA LEU A 186 1.98 -2.96 19.66
C LEU A 186 3.25 -2.18 19.32
N LEU A 187 3.17 -1.24 18.37
CA LEU A 187 4.32 -0.45 17.90
C LEU A 187 4.54 0.84 18.70
N ASP A 188 3.52 1.42 19.32
CA ASP A 188 3.61 2.70 20.05
C ASP A 188 4.61 2.70 21.21
N LYS A 189 4.94 1.51 21.72
CA LYS A 189 5.98 1.25 22.73
C LYS A 189 7.38 1.58 22.21
N TYR A 190 7.56 1.59 20.90
CA TYR A 190 8.82 1.81 20.21
C TYR A 190 8.84 3.12 19.41
N ALA A 191 7.67 3.69 19.10
CA ALA A 191 7.53 4.94 18.38
C ALA A 191 6.42 5.80 19.01
N ASN A 192 6.81 6.84 19.74
CA ASN A 192 5.87 7.71 20.46
C ASN A 192 4.87 8.42 19.54
N ASP A 193 5.25 8.70 18.29
CA ASP A 193 4.41 9.37 17.30
C ASP A 193 3.16 8.55 16.94
N LEU A 194 3.17 7.24 17.21
CA LEU A 194 2.04 6.35 16.95
C LEU A 194 0.94 6.40 18.02
N LYS A 195 1.19 7.02 19.18
CA LYS A 195 0.25 7.00 20.32
C LYS A 195 -1.11 7.62 20.00
N MET A 196 -1.12 8.68 19.20
CA MET A 196 -2.35 9.40 18.83
C MET A 196 -3.04 8.84 17.59
N LEU A 197 -2.39 7.92 16.87
CA LEU A 197 -2.87 7.39 15.60
C LEU A 197 -4.23 6.64 15.71
N PRO A 198 -4.52 5.89 16.80
CA PRO A 198 -5.84 5.29 16.98
C PRO A 198 -6.96 6.35 17.08
N ASP A 199 -6.71 7.47 17.76
CA ASP A 199 -7.66 8.58 17.86
C ASP A 199 -7.84 9.31 16.52
N GLU A 200 -6.77 9.44 15.73
CA GLU A 200 -6.84 10.01 14.37
C GLU A 200 -7.68 9.13 13.43
N ILE A 201 -7.51 7.81 13.53
CA ILE A 201 -8.32 6.83 12.82
C ILE A 201 -9.80 6.97 13.22
N ASP A 202 -10.09 7.09 14.52
CA ASP A 202 -11.46 7.26 15.02
C ASP A 202 -12.09 8.56 14.52
N LYS A 203 -11.37 9.68 14.60
CA LYS A 203 -11.83 10.98 14.07
C LYS A 203 -12.11 10.91 12.57
N SER A 204 -11.30 10.19 11.81
CA SER A 204 -11.53 10.00 10.38
C SER A 204 -12.78 9.15 10.11
N CYS A 205 -12.99 8.09 10.89
CA CYS A 205 -14.20 7.27 10.81
C CYS A 205 -15.46 8.09 11.13
N GLU A 206 -15.40 8.90 12.18
CA GLU A 206 -16.47 9.84 12.55
C GLU A 206 -16.71 10.89 11.48
N ALA A 207 -15.67 11.41 10.82
CA ALA A 207 -15.79 12.36 9.71
C ALA A 207 -16.57 11.76 8.53
N VAL A 208 -16.37 10.47 8.23
CA VAL A 208 -17.14 9.76 7.19
C VAL A 208 -18.63 9.63 7.57
N ASP A 209 -18.93 9.38 8.85
CA ASP A 209 -20.32 9.28 9.32
C ASP A 209 -21.02 10.65 9.44
N THR A 210 -20.31 11.65 9.95
CA THR A 210 -20.84 13.00 10.17
C THR A 210 -20.87 13.85 8.90
N GLY A 211 -20.01 13.56 7.91
CA GLY A 211 -20.07 14.15 6.58
C GLY A 211 -21.46 13.98 5.93
N LEU A 212 -22.19 12.93 6.31
CA LEU A 212 -23.60 12.72 5.92
C LEU A 212 -24.59 13.54 6.79
N ARG A 213 -24.30 13.77 8.08
CA ARG A 213 -25.20 14.50 9.01
C ARG A 213 -25.35 15.98 8.65
N CYS A 214 -24.34 16.60 8.03
CA CYS A 214 -24.50 17.96 7.49
C CYS A 214 -25.39 18.04 6.24
N PHE A 215 -25.86 16.93 5.67
CA PHE A 215 -26.93 16.96 4.68
C PHE A 215 -28.32 17.14 5.32
N ILE A 216 -28.48 16.96 6.64
CA ILE A 216 -29.79 16.99 7.32
C ILE A 216 -29.72 17.75 8.66
N TYR A 217 -29.31 19.03 8.64
CA TYR A 217 -29.57 19.94 9.76
C TYR A 217 -30.23 21.23 9.27
N GLN A 218 -31.55 21.32 9.42
CA GLN A 218 -32.24 22.61 9.48
C GLN A 218 -31.92 23.22 10.85
N SER A 219 -31.24 24.38 10.89
CA SER A 219 -31.17 25.17 12.11
C SER A 219 -32.55 25.80 12.38
N MET A 220 -32.92 25.97 13.65
CA MET A 220 -34.16 26.67 14.06
C MET A 220 -34.21 28.15 13.60
N ALA A 221 -33.14 28.67 12.99
CA ALA A 221 -33.00 30.04 12.54
C ALA A 221 -32.86 30.19 11.01
N GLY A 222 -33.17 29.15 10.22
CA GLY A 222 -33.28 29.24 8.76
C GLY A 222 -31.97 29.45 7.98
N ASN A 223 -30.83 29.60 8.64
CA ASN A 223 -29.53 29.78 7.99
C ASN A 223 -28.80 28.45 7.85
N ILE A 224 -28.56 28.05 6.59
CA ILE A 224 -27.79 26.86 6.22
C ILE A 224 -26.30 27.24 6.24
N ARG A 225 -25.49 26.60 7.10
CA ARG A 225 -24.02 26.67 7.02
C ARG A 225 -23.50 25.33 6.51
N TYR A 226 -22.93 25.34 5.30
CA TYR A 226 -22.38 24.18 4.60
C TYR A 226 -20.86 24.11 4.78
N ILE A 227 -20.33 23.16 5.54
CA ILE A 227 -18.97 22.60 5.34
C ILE A 227 -18.96 21.16 5.89
N PRO A 228 -19.24 20.10 5.08
CA PRO A 228 -18.32 18.94 4.99
C PRO A 228 -18.48 18.03 3.74
N THR A 229 -18.81 18.55 2.55
CA THR A 229 -18.83 17.73 1.31
C THR A 229 -17.44 17.50 0.71
N VAL A 230 -16.54 18.46 0.90
CA VAL A 230 -15.19 18.44 0.32
C VAL A 230 -14.31 17.36 0.96
N GLU A 231 -14.35 17.21 2.29
CA GLU A 231 -13.52 16.22 3.00
C GLU A 231 -13.94 14.78 2.68
N LEU A 232 -15.24 14.47 2.68
CA LEU A 232 -15.71 13.12 2.31
C LEU A 232 -15.35 12.76 0.86
N THR A 233 -15.45 13.74 -0.05
CA THR A 233 -15.08 13.55 -1.45
C THR A 233 -13.56 13.39 -1.64
N LYS A 234 -12.74 14.01 -0.77
CA LYS A 234 -11.27 13.81 -0.75
C LYS A 234 -10.90 12.42 -0.21
N ILE A 235 -11.54 11.97 0.87
CA ILE A 235 -11.36 10.61 1.42
C ILE A 235 -11.66 9.57 0.34
N GLU A 236 -12.80 9.71 -0.33
CA GLU A 236 -13.18 8.80 -1.41
C GLU A 236 -12.18 8.80 -2.57
N GLN A 237 -11.74 9.97 -3.03
CA GLN A 237 -10.75 10.05 -4.10
C GLN A 237 -9.42 9.39 -3.70
N ARG A 238 -8.96 9.59 -2.46
CA ARG A 238 -7.74 8.93 -1.96
C ARG A 238 -7.90 7.41 -1.92
N ALA A 239 -9.01 6.90 -1.37
CA ALA A 239 -9.29 5.47 -1.30
C ALA A 239 -9.39 4.82 -2.69
N LEU A 240 -10.05 5.47 -3.64
CA LEU A 240 -10.16 4.96 -5.01
C LEU A 240 -8.82 5.04 -5.76
N LYS A 241 -8.06 6.14 -5.59
CA LYS A 241 -6.72 6.28 -6.16
C LYS A 241 -5.80 5.15 -5.68
N GLU A 242 -5.79 4.87 -4.38
CA GLU A 242 -5.03 3.76 -3.80
C GLU A 242 -5.41 2.42 -4.46
N LYS A 243 -6.71 2.13 -4.61
CA LYS A 243 -7.16 0.90 -5.28
C LYS A 243 -6.76 0.85 -6.76
N ILE A 244 -6.82 1.97 -7.49
CA ILE A 244 -6.40 2.03 -8.91
C ILE A 244 -4.89 1.79 -9.04
N GLU A 245 -4.09 2.41 -8.18
CA GLU A 245 -2.63 2.23 -8.17
C GLU A 245 -2.26 0.78 -7.83
N TYR A 246 -2.90 0.18 -6.83
CA TYR A 246 -2.78 -1.23 -6.52
C TYR A 246 -3.08 -2.14 -7.73
N LEU A 247 -4.22 -1.93 -8.41
CA LEU A 247 -4.61 -2.73 -9.57
C LEU A 247 -3.67 -2.52 -10.77
N THR A 248 -3.15 -1.31 -10.93
CA THR A 248 -2.18 -0.97 -11.98
C THR A 248 -0.90 -1.78 -11.76
N GLN A 249 -0.39 -1.79 -10.52
CA GLN A 249 0.78 -2.58 -10.16
C GLN A 249 0.54 -4.09 -10.40
N CYS A 250 -0.64 -4.61 -10.04
CA CYS A 250 -0.97 -6.02 -10.29
C CYS A 250 -1.04 -6.36 -11.78
N CYS A 251 -1.44 -5.42 -12.65
CA CYS A 251 -1.40 -5.61 -14.11
C CYS A 251 0.03 -5.71 -14.63
N GLU A 252 0.94 -4.85 -14.13
CA GLU A 252 2.35 -4.89 -14.52
C GLU A 252 3.06 -6.18 -14.09
N GLU A 253 2.46 -6.89 -13.13
CA GLU A 253 2.92 -8.16 -12.60
C GLU A 253 2.22 -9.39 -13.20
N ASP A 254 1.39 -9.22 -14.23
CA ASP A 254 0.59 -10.28 -14.87
C ASP A 254 -0.21 -11.12 -13.86
N GLN A 255 -0.81 -10.49 -12.85
CA GLN A 255 -1.72 -11.20 -11.92
C GLN A 255 -3.08 -11.47 -12.60
N GLU A 256 -3.50 -12.73 -12.68
CA GLU A 256 -4.74 -13.11 -13.39
C GLU A 256 -6.04 -12.82 -12.59
N ASP A 257 -5.95 -12.80 -11.25
CA ASP A 257 -7.11 -12.77 -10.35
C ASP A 257 -7.70 -11.37 -10.10
N ILE A 258 -7.23 -10.34 -10.81
CA ILE A 258 -7.66 -8.94 -10.62
C ILE A 258 -8.75 -8.49 -11.61
N LYS A 259 -9.15 -9.35 -12.56
CA LYS A 259 -10.08 -8.97 -13.65
C LYS A 259 -11.41 -8.44 -13.13
N GLU A 260 -11.99 -9.09 -12.12
CA GLU A 260 -13.26 -8.66 -11.54
C GLU A 260 -13.12 -7.37 -10.72
N ASP A 261 -11.99 -7.17 -10.04
CA ASP A 261 -11.70 -5.91 -9.34
C ASP A 261 -11.57 -4.73 -10.30
N ILE A 262 -10.89 -4.92 -11.43
CA ILE A 262 -10.74 -3.91 -12.48
C ILE A 262 -12.11 -3.55 -13.09
N LYS A 263 -12.92 -4.55 -13.44
CA LYS A 263 -14.29 -4.32 -13.92
C LYS A 263 -15.13 -3.60 -12.88
N GLY A 264 -15.00 -3.99 -11.61
CA GLY A 264 -15.68 -3.39 -10.47
C GLY A 264 -15.40 -1.90 -10.36
N ILE A 265 -14.11 -1.52 -10.35
CA ILE A 265 -13.71 -0.11 -10.25
C ILE A 265 -14.05 0.70 -11.50
N TRP A 266 -13.88 0.12 -12.70
CA TRP A 266 -14.30 0.76 -13.95
C TRP A 266 -15.79 1.09 -13.93
N ASN A 267 -16.64 0.09 -13.67
CA ASN A 267 -18.09 0.27 -13.63
C ASN A 267 -18.50 1.27 -12.54
N PHE A 268 -17.80 1.26 -11.40
CA PHE A 268 -18.06 2.20 -10.31
C PHE A 268 -17.75 3.64 -10.73
N VAL A 269 -16.57 3.90 -11.31
CA VAL A 269 -16.19 5.23 -11.80
C VAL A 269 -17.14 5.68 -12.92
N GLN A 270 -17.48 4.79 -13.86
CA GLN A 270 -18.37 5.12 -14.98
C GLN A 270 -19.80 5.48 -14.56
N LYS A 271 -20.28 4.97 -13.42
CA LYS A 271 -21.60 5.33 -12.87
C LYS A 271 -21.61 6.65 -12.10
N ASN A 272 -20.45 7.26 -11.85
CA ASN A 272 -20.30 8.44 -11.00
C ASN A 272 -19.55 9.55 -11.74
N GLU A 273 -20.29 10.45 -12.40
CA GLU A 273 -19.73 11.55 -13.22
C GLU A 273 -18.67 12.39 -12.49
N ASP A 274 -18.88 12.63 -11.19
CA ASP A 274 -17.95 13.43 -10.38
C ASP A 274 -16.59 12.76 -10.16
N LEU A 275 -16.52 11.42 -10.29
CA LEU A 275 -15.31 10.63 -10.18
C LEU A 275 -14.62 10.45 -11.54
N LYS A 276 -15.39 10.35 -12.64
CA LYS A 276 -14.83 10.22 -13.99
C LYS A 276 -13.78 11.28 -14.28
N VAL A 277 -14.11 12.54 -14.04
CA VAL A 277 -13.21 13.68 -14.30
C VAL A 277 -12.00 13.65 -13.37
N LYS A 278 -12.21 13.35 -12.09
CA LYS A 278 -11.16 13.45 -11.06
C LYS A 278 -10.17 12.30 -11.07
N LEU A 279 -10.60 11.12 -11.51
CA LEU A 279 -9.80 9.90 -11.56
C LEU A 279 -9.42 9.50 -13.00
N ALA A 280 -9.75 10.32 -14.00
CA ALA A 280 -9.43 10.04 -15.41
C ALA A 280 -7.95 9.67 -15.62
N PRO A 281 -6.96 10.43 -15.10
CA PRO A 281 -5.55 10.10 -15.33
C PRO A 281 -5.16 8.72 -14.79
N GLN A 282 -5.62 8.38 -13.58
CA GLN A 282 -5.33 7.09 -12.95
C GLN A 282 -6.03 5.94 -13.68
N MET A 283 -7.28 6.14 -14.10
CA MET A 283 -8.02 5.14 -14.88
C MET A 283 -7.40 4.92 -16.25
N GLU A 284 -6.98 5.98 -16.95
CA GLU A 284 -6.29 5.87 -18.24
C GLU A 284 -4.99 5.08 -18.12
N GLN A 285 -4.20 5.34 -17.06
CA GLN A 285 -3.01 4.58 -16.75
C GLN A 285 -3.33 3.09 -16.55
N LEU A 286 -4.28 2.76 -15.67
CA LEU A 286 -4.69 1.37 -15.43
C LEU A 286 -5.11 0.66 -16.72
N LEU A 287 -5.91 1.32 -17.56
CA LEU A 287 -6.42 0.74 -18.80
C LEU A 287 -5.34 0.55 -19.86
N SER A 288 -4.35 1.46 -19.92
CA SER A 288 -3.22 1.34 -20.85
C SER A 288 -2.35 0.11 -20.60
N LYS A 289 -2.40 -0.44 -19.38
CA LYS A 289 -1.59 -1.58 -18.95
C LYS A 289 -2.26 -2.92 -19.19
N ASN A 290 -3.48 -2.95 -19.73
CA ASN A 290 -4.25 -4.19 -19.85
C ASN A 290 -4.91 -4.31 -21.22
N ARG A 291 -4.42 -5.27 -22.03
CA ARG A 291 -4.91 -5.50 -23.40
C ARG A 291 -6.38 -5.93 -23.46
N TRP A 292 -6.90 -6.56 -22.41
CA TRP A 292 -8.31 -7.01 -22.34
C TRP A 292 -9.31 -5.87 -22.05
N LEU A 293 -8.82 -4.67 -21.73
CA LEU A 293 -9.65 -3.50 -21.40
C LEU A 293 -9.88 -2.57 -22.61
N GLU A 294 -9.16 -2.74 -23.72
CA GLU A 294 -9.46 -2.02 -24.96
C GLU A 294 -10.89 -2.36 -25.45
N ASP A 295 -11.29 -3.63 -25.37
CA ASP A 295 -12.65 -4.10 -25.66
C ASP A 295 -13.72 -3.47 -24.72
N LEU A 296 -13.36 -3.16 -23.46
CA LEU A 296 -14.25 -2.49 -22.50
C LEU A 296 -14.41 -0.98 -22.81
N LYS A 297 -13.37 -0.34 -23.35
CA LYS A 297 -13.48 1.03 -23.88
C LYS A 297 -14.36 1.07 -25.13
N GLU A 298 -14.17 0.13 -26.05
CA GLU A 298 -14.90 0.05 -27.32
C GLU A 298 -16.39 -0.30 -27.13
N SER A 299 -16.71 -1.21 -26.22
CA SER A 299 -18.10 -1.58 -25.89
C SER A 299 -18.90 -0.44 -25.21
N THR A 300 -18.23 0.55 -24.61
CA THR A 300 -18.88 1.72 -24.01
C THR A 300 -19.10 2.84 -25.04
N PHE A 301 -18.31 2.92 -26.11
CA PHE A 301 -18.51 3.86 -27.22
C PHE A 301 -19.70 3.50 -28.12
N CYS A 302 -20.22 2.26 -28.05
CA CYS A 302 -21.39 1.83 -28.82
C CYS A 302 -22.75 2.33 -28.27
N TYR A 303 -22.79 3.07 -27.16
CA TYR A 303 -24.04 3.60 -26.56
C TYR A 303 -24.14 5.13 -26.56
N LEU A 304 -23.33 5.83 -27.37
CA LEU A 304 -23.37 7.29 -27.51
C LEU A 304 -23.73 7.79 -28.93
N PHE A 305 -24.54 7.02 -29.68
CA PHE A 305 -25.27 7.49 -30.86
C PHE A 305 -26.76 7.19 -30.74
#